data_AF-A0A3S1C607-F1
#
_entry.id   AF-A0A3S1C607-F1
#
_cell.length_a   1.000
_cell.length_b   1.000
_cell.length_c   1.000
_cell.angle_alpha   90.00
_cell.angle_beta   90.00
_cell.angle_gamma   90.00
#
_symmetry.space_group_name_H-M   'P 1'
#
loop_
_entity.id
_entity.type
_entity.pdbx_description
1 polymer ?
#
loop_
_entity_poly.entity_id
_entity_poly.type
_entity_poly.pdbx_seq_one_letter_code
_entity_poly.pdbx_strand_id
1 'polypeptide(L)'
;MSIQFLSNVIRILPKKLLLLSPVAMLSLSIPFSVASSAKASDSTNVVCYFQKDFTNPTWQWGLKPDNGWYKLQGRWIEEGVYKFETSTSRDEIVASCRKSQEYYNHGDKRLIGIYAANSSLGRNYLIYVNGQEVKP
;
A
#
# COMPACT_ATOMS: atom_id res chain seq x y z
N MET A 1 17.35 -39.33 -30.96
CA MET A 1 16.30 -38.82 -31.87
C MET A 1 16.78 -37.47 -32.36
N SER A 2 16.94 -37.33 -33.67
CA SER A 2 17.81 -36.35 -34.33
C SER A 2 16.99 -35.28 -35.07
N ILE A 3 17.52 -34.05 -35.07
CA ILE A 3 17.42 -32.99 -36.09
C ILE A 3 16.08 -32.24 -36.20
N GLN A 4 16.09 -30.90 -36.05
CA GLN A 4 15.92 -29.97 -37.19
C GLN A 4 16.23 -28.51 -36.84
N PHE A 5 17.13 -27.96 -37.65
CA PHE A 5 17.41 -26.54 -37.89
C PHE A 5 16.14 -25.80 -38.34
N LEU A 6 16.07 -24.48 -38.13
CA LEU A 6 16.13 -23.50 -39.22
C LEU A 6 16.00 -22.06 -38.71
N SER A 7 16.99 -21.28 -39.09
CA SER A 7 17.09 -19.83 -39.06
C SER A 7 16.03 -19.17 -39.95
N ASN A 8 15.55 -17.98 -39.58
CA ASN A 8 14.91 -17.03 -40.50
C ASN A 8 15.28 -15.61 -40.06
N VAL A 9 16.31 -15.00 -40.69
CA VAL A 9 16.24 -14.17 -41.92
C VAL A 9 15.56 -12.81 -41.67
N ILE A 10 16.40 -11.88 -41.22
CA ILE A 10 16.61 -10.50 -41.69
C ILE A 10 15.54 -9.93 -42.64
N ARG A 11 14.91 -8.82 -42.23
CA ARG A 11 14.41 -7.80 -43.15
C ARG A 11 15.00 -6.43 -42.82
N ILE A 12 15.61 -5.84 -43.84
CA ILE A 12 16.32 -4.56 -43.87
C ILE A 12 15.56 -3.60 -44.80
N LEU A 13 15.56 -2.30 -44.44
CA LEU A 13 15.33 -1.06 -45.24
C LEU A 13 13.89 -0.72 -45.71
N PRO A 14 13.57 0.57 -46.03
CA PRO A 14 14.46 1.75 -46.11
C PRO A 14 14.04 3.00 -45.31
N LYS A 15 15.08 3.83 -45.09
CA LYS A 15 15.06 5.26 -44.76
C LYS A 15 14.04 6.03 -45.61
N LYS A 16 13.16 6.80 -44.97
CA LYS A 16 12.66 8.06 -45.54
C LYS A 16 13.03 9.21 -44.61
N LEU A 17 14.16 9.81 -44.96
CA LEU A 17 14.60 11.13 -44.53
C LEU A 17 13.67 12.15 -45.18
N LEU A 18 12.82 12.80 -44.39
CA LEU A 18 12.12 14.02 -44.81
C LEU A 18 12.52 15.13 -43.83
N LEU A 19 13.54 15.87 -44.28
CA LEU A 19 13.94 17.17 -43.75
C LEU A 19 12.82 18.18 -44.06
N LEU A 20 12.13 18.64 -43.02
CA LEU A 20 11.32 19.85 -43.05
C LEU A 20 11.51 20.55 -41.70
N SER A 21 12.54 21.38 -41.63
CA SER A 21 12.55 22.54 -40.73
C SER A 21 11.88 23.68 -41.51
N PRO A 22 10.99 24.48 -40.92
CA PRO A 22 11.49 25.61 -40.13
C PRO A 22 10.57 26.07 -38.98
N VAL A 23 11.08 27.08 -38.28
CA VAL A 23 10.39 28.00 -37.35
C VAL A 23 10.29 27.50 -35.90
N ALA A 24 11.39 27.70 -35.18
CA ALA A 24 11.37 27.82 -33.73
C ALA A 24 10.60 29.10 -33.35
N MET A 25 9.28 29.00 -33.20
CA MET A 25 8.56 29.96 -32.36
C MET A 25 8.97 29.68 -30.92
N LEU A 26 9.74 30.61 -30.34
CA LEU A 26 10.06 30.60 -28.92
C LEU A 26 8.80 31.02 -28.15
N SER A 27 7.80 30.14 -28.07
CA SER A 27 6.68 30.33 -27.17
C SER A 27 7.20 30.14 -25.76
N LEU A 28 7.33 31.25 -25.02
CA LEU A 28 7.65 31.28 -23.60
C LEU A 28 6.45 30.68 -22.84
N SER A 29 6.28 29.36 -22.92
CA SER A 29 5.37 28.61 -22.08
C SER A 29 5.95 28.62 -20.68
N ILE A 30 5.61 29.66 -19.91
CA ILE A 30 5.84 29.68 -18.47
C ILE A 30 5.13 28.43 -17.94
N PRO A 31 5.85 27.42 -17.41
CA PRO A 31 5.18 26.31 -16.77
C PRO A 31 4.49 26.90 -15.54
N PHE A 32 3.17 27.11 -15.63
CA PHE A 32 2.34 27.26 -14.45
C PHE A 32 2.39 25.92 -13.73
N SER A 33 3.39 25.78 -12.87
CA SER A 33 3.41 24.74 -11.85
C SER A 33 2.26 25.03 -10.91
N VAL A 34 1.07 24.52 -11.24
CA VAL A 34 0.02 24.29 -10.26
C VAL A 34 0.60 23.32 -9.25
N ALA A 35 1.14 23.87 -8.16
CA ALA A 35 1.46 23.12 -6.97
C ALA A 35 0.14 22.56 -6.44
N SER A 36 -0.24 21.38 -6.92
CA SER A 36 -1.28 20.59 -6.29
C SER A 36 -0.77 20.32 -4.89
N SER A 37 -1.37 20.98 -3.90
CA SER A 37 -1.11 20.69 -2.49
C SER A 37 -1.66 19.30 -2.24
N ALA A 38 -0.85 18.28 -2.53
CA ALA A 38 -1.12 16.92 -2.12
C ALA A 38 -1.17 16.98 -0.59
N LYS A 39 -2.36 16.79 -0.03
CA LYS A 39 -2.56 16.70 1.42
C LYS A 39 -1.49 15.73 1.94
N ALA A 40 -0.66 16.17 2.88
CA ALA A 40 0.45 15.37 3.39
C ALA A 40 -0.07 13.99 3.80
N SER A 41 0.60 12.93 3.35
CA SER A 41 0.28 11.57 3.78
C SER A 41 0.56 11.48 5.28
N ASP A 42 -0.46 11.14 6.05
CA ASP A 42 -0.32 10.80 7.46
C ASP A 42 0.18 9.36 7.61
N SER A 43 0.60 9.01 8.82
CA SER A 43 0.87 7.61 9.17
C SER A 43 0.29 7.24 10.52
N THR A 44 -0.06 5.98 10.69
CA THR A 44 -0.55 5.42 11.96
C THR A 44 0.03 4.02 12.19
N ASN A 45 -0.15 3.46 13.39
CA ASN A 45 0.20 2.06 13.64
C ASN A 45 -1.02 1.18 13.39
N VAL A 46 -0.77 -0.10 13.08
CA VAL A 46 -1.81 -1.12 12.99
C VAL A 46 -1.86 -1.90 14.30
N VAL A 47 -3.05 -2.02 14.90
CA VAL A 47 -3.34 -2.84 16.08
C VAL A 47 -4.02 -4.13 15.62
N CYS A 48 -3.51 -5.27 16.09
CA CYS A 48 -3.99 -6.58 15.74
C CYS A 48 -4.52 -7.27 17.01
N TYR A 49 -5.83 -7.59 17.03
CA TYR A 49 -6.47 -8.27 18.15
C TYR A 49 -6.52 -9.77 17.91
N PHE A 50 -6.05 -10.55 18.89
CA PHE A 50 -6.00 -12.00 18.86
C PHE A 50 -6.81 -12.60 19.99
N GLN A 51 -7.48 -13.72 19.72
CA GLN A 51 -8.30 -14.39 20.70
C GLN A 51 -8.29 -15.91 20.47
N LYS A 52 -8.13 -16.71 21.53
CA LYS A 52 -8.28 -18.17 21.46
C LYS A 52 -9.75 -18.57 21.56
N ASP A 53 -10.36 -18.15 22.67
CA ASP A 53 -11.77 -18.40 23.02
C ASP A 53 -12.47 -17.08 23.31
N PHE A 54 -13.81 -17.07 23.38
CA PHE A 54 -14.63 -15.85 23.44
C PHE A 54 -14.38 -14.88 24.61
N THR A 55 -13.55 -15.23 25.59
CA THR A 55 -13.46 -14.52 26.88
C THR A 55 -12.32 -13.52 26.97
N ASN A 56 -11.18 -13.72 26.31
CA ASN A 56 -9.97 -12.89 26.56
C ASN A 56 -9.22 -12.51 25.27
N PRO A 57 -9.59 -11.39 24.62
CA PRO A 57 -8.80 -10.85 23.54
C PRO A 57 -7.51 -10.21 24.06
N THR A 58 -6.41 -10.38 23.34
CA THR A 58 -5.15 -9.64 23.53
C THR A 58 -4.84 -8.87 22.26
N TRP A 59 -3.99 -7.86 22.33
CA TRP A 59 -3.62 -7.08 21.15
C TRP A 59 -2.11 -6.92 21.06
N GLN A 60 -1.62 -6.76 19.84
CA GLN A 60 -0.23 -6.42 19.54
C GLN A 60 -0.17 -5.44 18.37
N TRP A 61 0.95 -4.73 18.23
CA TRP A 61 1.22 -3.94 17.04
C TRP A 61 1.50 -4.84 15.84
N GLY A 62 1.02 -4.46 14.66
CA GLY A 62 1.41 -5.05 13.39
C GLY A 62 2.90 -4.87 13.15
N LEU A 63 3.53 -5.88 12.54
CA LEU A 63 4.96 -5.92 12.32
C LEU A 63 5.29 -6.02 10.83
N LYS A 64 6.41 -5.40 10.46
CA LYS A 64 7.08 -5.62 9.17
C LYS A 64 7.79 -6.99 9.16
N PRO A 65 8.23 -7.48 7.98
CA PRO A 65 8.98 -8.74 7.88
C PRO A 65 10.27 -8.79 8.73
N ASP A 66 10.88 -7.63 8.98
CA ASP A 66 12.08 -7.46 9.83
C ASP A 66 11.77 -7.38 11.34
N ASN A 67 10.52 -7.66 11.74
CA ASN A 67 9.98 -7.51 13.09
C ASN A 67 9.93 -6.07 13.64
N GLY A 68 10.25 -5.07 12.82
CA GLY A 68 10.03 -3.66 13.18
C GLY A 68 8.54 -3.30 13.16
N TRP A 69 8.14 -2.26 13.90
CA TRP A 69 6.75 -1.81 13.90
C TRP A 69 6.28 -1.39 12.50
N TYR A 70 5.10 -1.84 12.13
CA TYR A 70 4.47 -1.49 10.86
C TYR A 70 3.78 -0.13 10.96
N LYS A 71 4.09 0.76 10.02
CA LYS A 71 3.46 2.08 9.87
C LYS A 71 2.61 2.10 8.61
N LEU A 72 1.32 2.30 8.80
CA LEU A 72 0.36 2.40 7.71
C LEU A 72 0.30 3.85 7.22
N GLN A 73 0.55 4.06 5.93
CA GLN A 73 0.45 5.37 5.28
C GLN A 73 -1.00 5.61 4.83
N GLY A 74 -1.47 6.85 4.91
CA GLY A 74 -2.84 7.18 4.54
C GLY A 74 -3.26 8.55 5.03
N ARG A 75 -4.53 8.69 5.44
CA ARG A 75 -5.09 9.94 5.96
C ARG A 75 -6.20 9.68 6.96
N TRP A 76 -6.32 10.56 7.94
CA TRP A 76 -7.47 10.60 8.84
C TRP A 76 -8.67 11.27 8.18
N ILE A 77 -9.84 10.67 8.36
CA ILE A 77 -11.13 11.22 7.96
C ILE A 77 -11.95 11.48 9.21
N GLU A 78 -12.35 12.74 9.39
CA GLU A 78 -13.11 13.22 10.55
C GLU A 78 -14.63 13.26 10.33
N GLU A 79 -15.06 13.16 9.07
CA GLU A 79 -16.47 13.26 8.71
C GLU A 79 -17.26 12.01 9.13
N GLY A 80 -18.12 12.17 10.15
CA GLY A 80 -18.94 11.09 10.69
C GLY A 80 -18.18 10.22 11.69
N VAL A 81 -17.72 9.04 11.25
CA VAL A 81 -16.94 8.13 12.10
C VAL A 81 -15.46 8.36 11.84
N TYR A 82 -14.72 8.77 12.87
CA TYR A 82 -13.28 8.97 12.78
C TYR A 82 -12.56 7.67 12.38
N LYS A 83 -11.94 7.68 11.19
CA LYS A 83 -11.39 6.50 10.53
C LYS A 83 -10.10 6.83 9.76
N PHE A 84 -9.32 5.81 9.45
CA PHE A 84 -8.11 5.92 8.65
C PHE A 84 -8.34 5.34 7.25
N GLU A 85 -8.15 6.14 6.20
CA GLU A 85 -8.21 5.69 4.81
C GLU A 85 -6.80 5.50 4.25
N THR A 86 -6.58 4.39 3.55
CA THR A 86 -5.29 4.03 2.96
C THR A 86 -5.45 3.41 1.57
N SER A 87 -4.43 3.55 0.74
CA SER A 87 -4.26 2.82 -0.52
C SER A 87 -3.47 1.52 -0.36
N THR A 88 -2.88 1.26 0.81
CA THR A 88 -2.24 -0.01 1.14
C THR A 88 -3.26 -1.15 1.00
N SER A 89 -2.84 -2.24 0.38
CA SER A 89 -3.71 -3.40 0.18
C SER A 89 -4.16 -4.02 1.50
N ARG A 90 -5.39 -4.56 1.53
CA ARG A 90 -5.88 -5.34 2.67
C ARG A 90 -4.90 -6.46 3.05
N ASP A 91 -4.36 -7.16 2.07
CA ASP A 91 -3.49 -8.31 2.29
C ASP A 91 -2.18 -7.92 2.98
N GLU A 92 -1.61 -6.77 2.65
CA GLU A 92 -0.42 -6.25 3.33
C GLU A 92 -0.70 -5.91 4.80
N ILE A 93 -1.85 -5.28 5.09
CA ILE A 93 -2.26 -4.95 6.45
C ILE A 93 -2.48 -6.23 7.27
N VAL A 94 -3.19 -7.22 6.69
CA VAL A 94 -3.43 -8.52 7.33
C VAL A 94 -2.10 -9.27 7.53
N ALA A 95 -1.18 -9.22 6.56
CA ALA A 95 0.14 -9.82 6.67
C ALA A 95 0.94 -9.23 7.84
N SER A 96 0.84 -7.91 8.08
CA SER A 96 1.48 -7.29 9.25
C SER A 96 0.97 -7.85 10.58
N CYS A 97 -0.33 -8.19 10.65
CA CYS A 97 -0.93 -8.83 11.80
C CYS A 97 -0.55 -10.30 11.92
N ARG A 98 -0.45 -11.04 10.82
CA ARG A 98 0.03 -12.43 10.83
C ARG A 98 1.49 -12.50 11.27
N LYS A 99 2.31 -11.53 10.88
CA LYS A 99 3.70 -11.46 11.36
C LYS A 99 3.79 -11.19 12.85
N SER A 100 2.95 -10.29 13.37
CA SER A 100 2.84 -10.05 14.82
C SER A 100 2.36 -11.30 15.56
N GLN A 101 1.38 -12.01 15.01
CA GLN A 101 0.88 -13.27 15.55
C GLN A 101 1.98 -14.32 15.70
N GLU A 102 2.82 -14.49 14.68
CA GLU A 102 3.98 -15.38 14.70
C GLU A 102 5.00 -14.93 15.75
N TYR A 103 5.42 -13.67 15.70
CA TYR A 103 6.48 -13.12 16.56
C TYR A 103 6.14 -13.22 18.06
N TYR A 104 4.89 -12.98 18.44
CA TYR A 104 4.44 -13.02 19.84
C TYR A 104 3.86 -14.38 20.27
N ASN A 105 4.09 -15.45 19.49
CA ASN A 105 3.63 -16.80 19.80
C ASN A 105 2.10 -16.88 20.05
N HIS A 106 1.32 -16.25 19.18
CA HIS A 106 -0.15 -16.30 19.20
C HIS A 106 -0.73 -17.24 18.13
N GLY A 107 0.05 -18.25 17.69
CA GLY A 107 -0.35 -19.18 16.64
C GLY A 107 -1.60 -20.02 16.95
N ASP A 108 -1.95 -20.18 18.23
CA ASP A 108 -3.18 -20.84 18.69
C ASP A 108 -4.38 -19.90 18.83
N LYS A 109 -4.21 -18.59 18.56
CA LYS A 109 -5.26 -17.57 18.61
C LYS A 109 -5.72 -17.21 17.19
N ARG A 110 -6.98 -16.85 17.00
CA ARG A 110 -7.47 -16.24 15.77
C ARG A 110 -7.28 -14.72 15.81
N LEU A 111 -6.94 -14.12 14.68
CA LEU A 111 -7.03 -12.66 14.47
C LEU A 111 -8.51 -12.29 14.39
N ILE A 112 -8.97 -11.40 15.27
CA ILE A 112 -10.40 -11.02 15.39
C ILE A 112 -10.67 -9.55 15.09
N GLY A 113 -9.63 -8.71 15.02
CA GLY A 113 -9.78 -7.28 14.76
C GLY A 113 -8.48 -6.64 14.29
N ILE A 114 -8.62 -5.64 13.44
CA ILE A 114 -7.51 -4.86 12.85
C ILE A 114 -7.93 -3.39 12.89
N TYR A 115 -7.12 -2.55 13.53
CA TYR A 115 -7.46 -1.14 13.74
C TYR A 115 -6.25 -0.23 13.55
N ALA A 116 -6.49 1.06 13.29
CA ALA A 116 -5.49 2.11 13.36
C ALA A 116 -5.42 2.67 14.79
N ALA A 117 -4.21 2.96 15.27
CA ALA A 117 -4.01 3.70 16.52
C ALA A 117 -2.69 4.48 16.52
N ASN A 118 -2.72 5.70 17.07
CA ASN A 118 -1.54 6.57 17.14
C ASN A 118 -0.61 6.20 18.31
N SER A 119 -1.13 5.60 19.37
CA SER A 119 -0.38 5.19 20.55
C SER A 119 -1.06 4.03 21.28
N SER A 120 -0.37 3.41 22.25
CA SER A 120 -0.89 2.31 23.06
C SER A 120 -2.00 2.72 24.02
N LEU A 121 -2.12 4.03 24.30
CA LEU A 121 -3.21 4.63 25.08
C LEU A 121 -4.31 5.23 24.18
N GLY A 122 -4.14 5.11 22.86
CA GLY A 122 -5.07 5.64 21.87
C GLY A 122 -6.35 4.81 21.77
N ARG A 123 -7.33 5.36 21.04
CA ARG A 123 -8.52 4.62 20.66
C ARG A 123 -8.24 3.76 19.42
N ASN A 124 -9.04 2.72 19.24
CA ASN A 124 -9.05 1.93 18.01
C ASN A 124 -9.93 2.62 16.97
N TYR A 125 -9.38 2.83 15.79
CA TYR A 125 -10.09 3.42 14.66
C TYR A 125 -10.17 2.45 13.50
N LEU A 126 -11.28 2.50 12.77
CA LEU A 126 -11.48 1.64 11.60
C LEU A 126 -10.49 2.01 10.50
N ILE A 127 -9.96 1.01 9.81
CA ILE A 127 -9.14 1.20 8.61
C ILE A 127 -10.00 0.90 7.40
N TYR A 128 -9.95 1.76 6.39
CA TYR A 128 -10.66 1.60 5.13
C TYR A 128 -9.70 1.56 3.94
N VAL A 129 -9.89 0.58 3.06
CA VAL A 129 -9.21 0.45 1.77
C VAL A 129 -10.28 0.56 0.69
N ASN A 130 -10.19 1.58 -0.18
CA ASN A 130 -11.14 1.81 -1.27
C ASN A 130 -12.63 1.78 -0.81
N GLY A 131 -12.93 2.39 0.34
CA GLY A 131 -14.28 2.44 0.90
C GLY A 131 -14.76 1.18 1.61
N GLN A 132 -13.93 0.16 1.75
CA GLN A 132 -14.23 -1.06 2.51
C GLN A 132 -13.41 -1.15 3.79
N GLU A 133 -14.08 -1.50 4.90
CA GLU A 133 -13.43 -1.72 6.19
C GLU A 133 -12.50 -2.95 6.12
N VAL A 134 -11.29 -2.80 6.63
CA VAL A 134 -10.33 -3.90 6.77
C VAL A 134 -10.73 -4.79 7.94
N LYS A 135 -11.05 -6.05 7.63
CA LYS A 135 -11.33 -7.11 8.61
C LYS A 135 -10.37 -8.28 8.40
N PRO A 136 -10.14 -9.11 9.44
CA PRO A 136 -9.29 -10.32 9.36
C PRO A 136 -9.60 -11.22 8.17
#